data_AF-A0A0W0WWQ4-F1
#
_entry.id   AF-A0A0W0WWQ4-F1
#
_cell.length_a   1.000
_cell.length_b   1.000
_cell.length_c   1.000
_cell.angle_alpha   90.00
_cell.angle_beta   90.00
_cell.angle_gamma   90.00
#
_symmetry.space_group_name_H-M   'P 1'
#
loop_
_entity.id
_entity.type
_entity.pdbx_description
1 polymer ?
#
loop_
_entity_poly.entity_id
_entity_poly.type
_entity_poly.pdbx_seq_one_letter_code
_entity_poly.pdbx_strand_id
1 'polypeptide(L)'
;MSERVEENLSETEFAAVEFTNNINPRIHVRPMYFELGFSPSPFIYGRSAVLQRLVKALDFLPQEYGFLVWDVYRPRAIQAIIFDWMSQEIQKKFPQLSPQENYEKTKNFASPPAKVGDKYCPPHLSGGAIDLTLCEVSSGKELDLGTAFDDCSERANRDYFDQLDSCL
;
A
#
# COMPACT_ATOMS: atom_id res chain seq x y z
N MET A 1 17.66 15.76 16.64
CA MET A 1 16.32 16.37 16.54
C MET A 1 16.21 16.92 15.13
N SER A 2 15.50 16.22 14.23
CA SER A 2 15.29 16.70 12.87
C SER A 2 14.30 17.85 12.92
N GLU A 3 14.71 19.04 12.49
CA GLU A 3 13.80 20.13 12.20
C GLU A 3 12.74 19.60 11.22
N ARG A 4 11.46 19.65 11.62
CA ARG A 4 10.37 19.48 10.66
C ARG A 4 10.41 20.73 9.81
N VAL A 5 10.84 20.59 8.56
CA VAL A 5 10.55 21.59 7.55
C VAL A 5 9.02 21.66 7.48
N GLU A 6 8.43 22.73 7.98
CA GLU A 6 7.04 23.07 7.69
C GLU A 6 6.99 23.44 6.19
N GLU A 7 6.94 22.41 5.34
CA GLU A 7 6.53 22.58 3.96
C GLU A 7 5.07 23.06 4.01
N ASN A 8 4.86 24.34 3.74
CA ASN A 8 3.53 24.90 3.53
C ASN A 8 2.93 24.24 2.29
N LEU A 9 2.23 23.14 2.50
CA LEU A 9 1.56 22.40 1.43
C LEU A 9 0.47 23.28 0.82
N SER A 10 0.47 23.43 -0.51
CA SER A 10 -0.54 24.24 -1.19
C SER A 10 -1.91 23.56 -1.18
N GLU A 11 -3.02 24.30 -1.26
CA GLU A 11 -4.36 23.68 -1.31
C GLU A 11 -4.51 22.69 -2.48
N THR A 12 -3.80 22.95 -3.58
CA THR A 12 -3.76 22.08 -4.75
C THR A 12 -3.11 20.72 -4.48
N GLU A 13 -2.26 20.60 -3.46
CA GLU A 13 -1.63 19.33 -3.04
C GLU A 13 -2.61 18.37 -2.36
N PHE A 14 -3.75 18.87 -1.87
CA PHE A 14 -4.81 18.06 -1.28
C PHE A 14 -5.89 17.64 -2.29
N ALA A 15 -5.82 18.13 -3.53
CA ALA A 15 -6.78 17.79 -4.57
C ALA A 15 -6.78 16.27 -4.84
N ALA A 16 -7.99 15.69 -4.93
CA ALA A 16 -8.15 14.31 -5.35
C ALA A 16 -7.85 14.18 -6.84
N VAL A 17 -6.99 13.22 -7.19
CA VAL A 17 -6.64 12.88 -8.57
C VAL A 17 -6.77 11.38 -8.78
N GLU A 18 -7.08 10.98 -10.01
CA GLU A 18 -7.11 9.57 -10.40
C GLU A 18 -5.70 9.12 -10.81
N PHE A 19 -5.32 7.93 -10.35
CA PHE A 19 -4.10 7.24 -10.78
C PHE A 19 -4.47 6.38 -12.00
N THR A 20 -3.92 6.71 -13.16
CA THR A 20 -4.18 6.02 -14.43
C THR A 20 -2.87 5.63 -15.12
N ASN A 21 -2.94 4.66 -16.04
CA ASN A 21 -1.80 4.25 -16.88
C ASN A 21 -1.31 5.34 -17.86
N ASN A 22 -1.98 6.50 -17.94
CA ASN A 22 -1.63 7.60 -18.84
C ASN A 22 -0.80 8.70 -18.16
N ILE A 23 -0.50 8.58 -16.86
CA ILE A 23 0.24 9.59 -16.09
C ILE A 23 1.70 9.68 -16.56
N ASN A 24 2.36 8.53 -16.70
CA ASN A 24 3.76 8.42 -17.07
C ASN A 24 3.99 7.03 -17.66
N PRO A 25 4.80 6.88 -18.72
CA PRO A 25 5.08 5.57 -19.33
C PRO A 25 5.77 4.56 -18.40
N ARG A 26 6.35 5.02 -17.27
CA ARG A 26 7.01 4.18 -16.26
C ARG A 26 6.15 3.98 -15.00
N ILE A 27 4.87 4.38 -15.02
CA ILE A 27 3.91 4.15 -13.94
C ILE A 27 2.75 3.35 -14.48
N HIS A 28 2.59 2.15 -13.94
CA HIS A 28 1.47 1.27 -14.21
C HIS A 28 0.52 1.26 -13.01
N VAL A 29 -0.76 1.04 -13.27
CA VAL A 29 -1.81 0.99 -12.26
C VAL A 29 -2.55 -0.33 -12.39
N ARG A 30 -2.63 -1.05 -11.27
CA ARG A 30 -3.33 -2.33 -11.16
C ARG A 30 -4.19 -2.31 -9.89
N PRO A 31 -5.51 -2.13 -9.98
CA PRO A 31 -6.39 -2.01 -8.82
C PRO A 31 -6.59 -3.36 -8.14
N MET A 32 -5.63 -3.77 -7.31
CA MET A 32 -5.59 -5.11 -6.72
C MET A 32 -6.84 -5.45 -5.94
N TYR A 33 -7.36 -4.52 -5.14
CA TYR A 33 -8.59 -4.78 -4.38
C TYR A 33 -9.84 -4.91 -5.26
N PHE A 34 -9.86 -4.34 -6.46
CA PHE A 34 -10.93 -4.62 -7.43
C PHE A 34 -10.77 -6.01 -8.04
N GLU A 35 -9.56 -6.36 -8.48
CA GLU A 35 -9.27 -7.68 -9.06
C GLU A 35 -9.55 -8.83 -8.08
N LEU A 36 -9.28 -8.61 -6.79
CA LEU A 36 -9.59 -9.56 -5.71
C LEU A 36 -11.06 -9.57 -5.29
N GLY A 37 -11.89 -8.67 -5.83
CA GLY A 37 -13.32 -8.56 -5.51
C GLY A 37 -13.63 -7.90 -4.16
N PHE A 38 -12.66 -7.25 -3.53
CA PHE A 38 -12.86 -6.51 -2.27
C PHE A 38 -13.42 -5.11 -2.50
N SER A 39 -13.08 -4.48 -3.63
CA SER A 39 -13.58 -3.17 -4.06
C SER A 39 -14.54 -3.33 -5.23
N PRO A 40 -15.68 -2.59 -5.25
CA PRO A 40 -16.58 -2.58 -6.41
C PRO A 40 -16.08 -1.68 -7.56
N SER A 41 -15.01 -0.90 -7.34
CA SER A 41 -14.50 0.10 -8.28
C SER A 41 -13.07 -0.21 -8.71
N PRO A 42 -12.76 -0.19 -10.02
CA PRO A 42 -11.39 -0.34 -10.53
C PRO A 42 -10.57 0.96 -10.44
N PHE A 43 -11.18 2.09 -10.08
CA PHE A 43 -10.51 3.38 -10.06
C PHE A 43 -9.69 3.57 -8.78
N ILE A 44 -8.44 4.00 -8.93
CA ILE A 44 -7.56 4.38 -7.83
C ILE A 44 -7.50 5.90 -7.74
N TYR A 45 -7.81 6.45 -6.58
CA TYR A 45 -7.70 7.87 -6.31
C TYR A 45 -6.67 8.14 -5.23
N GLY A 46 -6.12 9.34 -5.20
CA GLY A 46 -5.24 9.80 -4.12
C GLY A 46 -5.05 11.30 -4.15
N ARG A 47 -4.21 11.81 -3.26
CA ARG A 47 -3.84 13.23 -3.29
C ARG A 47 -2.86 13.50 -4.44
N SER A 48 -3.03 14.64 -5.09
CA SER A 48 -2.11 15.13 -6.12
C SER A 48 -0.65 15.17 -5.64
N ALA A 49 -0.42 15.48 -4.37
CA ALA A 49 0.92 15.50 -3.80
C ALA A 49 1.58 14.11 -3.70
N VAL A 50 0.80 13.04 -3.50
CA VAL A 50 1.31 11.65 -3.56
C VAL A 50 1.73 11.35 -5.00
N LEU A 51 0.89 11.71 -5.97
CA LEU A 51 1.20 11.50 -7.38
C LEU A 51 2.46 12.26 -7.83
N GLN A 52 2.58 13.54 -7.46
CA GLN A 52 3.76 14.34 -7.80
C GLN A 52 5.05 13.76 -7.20
N ARG A 53 5.00 13.30 -5.94
CA ARG A 53 6.14 12.65 -5.28
C ARG A 53 6.46 11.29 -5.92
N LEU A 54 5.46 10.51 -6.34
CA LEU A 54 5.65 9.27 -7.08
C LEU A 54 6.36 9.50 -8.42
N VAL A 55 5.95 10.51 -9.19
CA VAL A 55 6.61 10.87 -10.45
C VAL A 55 8.07 11.29 -10.20
N LYS A 56 8.33 12.11 -9.17
CA LYS A 56 9.70 12.48 -8.79
C LYS A 56 10.54 11.28 -8.34
N ALA A 57 9.93 10.28 -7.72
CA ALA A 57 10.63 9.07 -7.29
C ALA A 57 11.21 8.26 -8.48
N LEU A 58 10.66 8.42 -9.70
CA LEU A 58 11.21 7.78 -10.91
C LEU A 58 12.62 8.27 -11.26
N ASP A 59 13.00 9.47 -10.84
CA ASP A 59 14.34 10.04 -11.07
C ASP A 59 15.44 9.25 -10.33
N PHE A 60 15.05 8.46 -9.33
CA PHE A 60 15.96 7.62 -8.53
C PHE A 60 15.99 6.15 -9.00
N LEU A 61 15.22 5.79 -10.02
CA LEU A 61 15.19 4.44 -10.58
C LEU A 61 15.93 4.34 -11.92
N PRO A 62 16.65 3.24 -12.19
CA PRO A 62 17.14 2.93 -13.53
C PRO A 62 16.01 2.97 -14.56
N GLN A 63 16.32 3.35 -15.80
CA GLN A 63 15.32 3.66 -16.84
C GLN A 63 14.50 2.42 -17.25
N GLU A 64 15.03 1.23 -17.02
CA GLU A 64 14.41 -0.06 -17.29
C GLU A 64 13.30 -0.40 -16.28
N TYR A 65 13.26 0.29 -15.14
CA TYR A 65 12.31 0.05 -14.07
C TYR A 65 11.33 1.20 -13.87
N GLY A 66 10.16 0.85 -13.37
CA GLY A 66 9.08 1.76 -13.05
C GLY A 66 8.33 1.31 -11.80
N PHE A 67 7.21 1.94 -11.53
CA PHE A 67 6.32 1.59 -10.42
C PHE A 67 5.04 0.94 -10.93
N LEU A 68 4.60 -0.11 -10.25
CA LEU A 68 3.23 -0.61 -10.36
C LEU A 68 2.46 -0.25 -9.09
N VAL A 69 1.44 0.58 -9.23
CA VAL A 69 0.61 1.05 -8.12
C VAL A 69 -0.54 0.08 -7.89
N TRP A 70 -0.67 -0.40 -6.65
CA TRP A 70 -1.71 -1.33 -6.23
C TRP A 70 -2.88 -0.64 -5.51
N ASP A 71 -2.58 0.32 -4.62
CA ASP A 71 -3.61 1.03 -3.85
C ASP A 71 -3.12 2.41 -3.36
N VAL A 72 -4.06 3.34 -3.14
CA VAL A 72 -3.77 4.70 -2.63
C VAL A 72 -4.85 5.14 -1.64
N TYR A 73 -5.97 5.72 -2.11
CA TYR A 73 -7.12 6.02 -1.26
C TYR A 73 -7.97 4.79 -1.01
N ARG A 74 -8.13 4.43 0.27
CA ARG A 74 -8.91 3.27 0.68
C ARG A 74 -10.09 3.67 1.56
N PRO A 75 -11.34 3.46 1.10
CA PRO A 75 -12.53 3.71 1.93
C PRO A 75 -12.56 2.80 3.18
N ARG A 76 -13.20 3.28 4.26
CA ARG A 76 -13.36 2.52 5.52
C ARG A 76 -13.96 1.13 5.32
N ALA A 77 -14.96 1.02 4.45
CA ALA A 77 -15.61 -0.26 4.15
C ALA A 77 -14.62 -1.27 3.53
N ILE A 78 -13.73 -0.80 2.64
CA ILE A 78 -12.71 -1.63 2.01
C ILE A 78 -11.64 -2.03 3.04
N GLN A 79 -11.21 -1.11 3.90
CA GLN A 79 -10.30 -1.43 5.01
C GLN A 79 -10.88 -2.49 5.95
N ALA A 80 -12.19 -2.46 6.22
CA ALA A 80 -12.85 -3.48 7.05
C ALA A 80 -12.83 -4.86 6.37
N ILE A 81 -13.17 -4.92 5.08
CA ILE A 81 -13.11 -6.17 4.28
C ILE A 81 -11.69 -6.76 4.30
N ILE A 82 -10.67 -5.94 4.06
CA ILE A 82 -9.26 -6.38 4.05
C ILE A 82 -8.84 -6.88 5.44
N PHE A 83 -9.18 -6.15 6.50
CA PHE A 83 -8.84 -6.54 7.86
C PHE A 83 -9.48 -7.89 8.24
N ASP A 84 -10.75 -8.08 7.88
CA ASP A 84 -11.46 -9.34 8.12
C ASP A 84 -10.88 -10.49 7.29
N TRP A 85 -10.53 -10.24 6.03
CA TRP A 85 -9.88 -11.24 5.17
C TRP A 85 -8.50 -11.64 5.72
N MET A 86 -7.65 -10.68 6.08
CA MET A 86 -6.33 -10.96 6.67
C MET A 86 -6.46 -11.73 7.99
N SER A 87 -7.43 -11.36 8.82
CA SER A 87 -7.75 -12.09 10.06
C SER A 87 -8.09 -13.56 9.79
N GLN A 88 -8.83 -13.85 8.72
CA GLN A 88 -9.12 -15.22 8.31
C GLN A 88 -7.87 -15.95 7.78
N GLU A 89 -7.04 -15.29 6.98
CA GLU A 89 -5.79 -15.89 6.48
C GLU A 89 -4.81 -16.21 7.62
N ILE A 90 -4.73 -15.34 8.62
CA ILE A 90 -3.90 -15.57 9.81
C ILE A 90 -4.47 -16.72 10.65
N GLN A 91 -5.79 -16.78 10.88
CA GLN A 91 -6.40 -17.90 11.60
C GLN A 91 -6.19 -19.24 10.89
N LYS A 92 -6.20 -19.27 9.55
CA LYS A 92 -5.87 -20.49 8.77
C LYS A 92 -4.43 -20.94 9.01
N LYS A 93 -3.48 -20.01 9.06
CA LYS A 93 -2.06 -20.29 9.31
C LYS A 93 -1.79 -20.67 10.77
N PHE A 94 -2.57 -20.13 11.71
CA PHE A 94 -2.41 -20.37 13.15
C PHE A 94 -3.77 -20.71 13.82
N PRO A 95 -4.31 -21.92 13.59
CA PRO A 95 -5.65 -22.29 14.07
C PRO A 95 -5.84 -22.25 15.58
N GLN A 96 -4.75 -22.31 16.34
CA GLN A 96 -4.72 -22.29 17.79
C GLN A 96 -4.91 -20.90 18.41
N LEU A 97 -4.79 -19.82 17.63
CA LEU A 97 -4.94 -18.46 18.17
C LEU A 97 -6.37 -18.27 18.66
N SER A 98 -6.51 -17.69 19.85
CA SER A 98 -7.76 -17.12 20.30
C SER A 98 -8.17 -15.93 19.42
N PRO A 99 -9.45 -15.52 19.44
CA PRO A 99 -9.89 -14.35 18.67
C PRO A 99 -9.10 -13.07 18.98
N GLN A 100 -8.71 -12.87 20.25
CA GLN A 100 -7.92 -11.70 20.65
C GLN A 100 -6.49 -11.79 20.12
N GLU A 101 -5.84 -12.96 20.21
CA GLU A 101 -4.48 -13.14 19.67
C GLU A 101 -4.45 -13.00 18.14
N ASN A 102 -5.47 -13.51 17.45
CA ASN A 102 -5.60 -13.34 16.01
C ASN A 102 -5.80 -11.86 15.63
N TYR A 103 -6.63 -11.13 16.38
CA TYR A 103 -6.79 -9.69 16.19
C TYR A 103 -5.47 -8.93 16.39
N GLU A 104 -4.73 -9.21 17.47
CA GLU A 104 -3.41 -8.61 17.71
C GLU A 104 -2.41 -8.95 16.60
N LYS A 105 -2.39 -10.20 16.14
CA LYS A 105 -1.51 -10.62 15.05
C LYS A 105 -1.87 -9.98 13.71
N THR A 106 -3.16 -9.78 13.44
CA THR A 106 -3.67 -9.09 12.23
C THR A 106 -3.20 -7.65 12.17
N LYS A 107 -3.14 -6.96 13.31
CA LYS A 107 -2.66 -5.57 13.39
C LYS A 107 -1.20 -5.39 12.97
N ASN A 108 -0.40 -6.45 12.91
CA ASN A 108 0.95 -6.39 12.39
C ASN A 108 1.00 -6.25 10.86
N PHE A 109 -0.10 -6.57 10.15
CA PHE A 109 -0.18 -6.58 8.69
C PHE A 109 -1.19 -5.54 8.15
N ALA A 110 -2.31 -5.33 8.84
CA ALA A 110 -3.27 -4.30 8.48
C ALA A 110 -3.80 -3.54 9.70
N SER A 111 -3.97 -2.23 9.53
CA SER A 111 -4.64 -1.40 10.53
C SER A 111 -6.14 -1.76 10.64
N PRO A 112 -6.74 -1.74 11.84
CA PRO A 112 -8.18 -1.86 11.96
C PRO A 112 -8.89 -0.69 11.27
N PRO A 113 -10.13 -0.88 10.77
CA PRO A 113 -10.88 0.21 10.14
C PRO A 113 -11.14 1.34 11.14
N ALA A 114 -10.77 2.57 10.77
CA ALA A 114 -11.07 3.76 11.58
C ALA A 114 -12.58 4.04 11.62
N LYS A 115 -13.06 4.55 12.75
CA LYS A 115 -14.45 4.92 12.94
C LYS A 115 -14.73 6.30 12.33
N VAL A 116 -16.00 6.55 12.04
CA VAL A 116 -16.44 7.90 11.65
C VAL A 116 -16.33 8.81 12.87
N GLY A 117 -15.70 9.97 12.71
CA GLY A 117 -15.46 10.94 13.80
C GLY A 117 -14.17 10.74 14.58
N ASP A 118 -13.35 9.74 14.25
CA ASP A 118 -12.01 9.60 14.86
C ASP A 118 -11.14 10.83 14.55
N LYS A 119 -10.39 11.29 15.56
CA LYS A 119 -9.43 12.40 15.39
C LYS A 119 -8.27 12.03 14.46
N TYR A 120 -7.90 10.77 14.45
CA TYR A 120 -6.85 10.24 13.58
C TYR A 120 -7.45 9.77 12.25
N CYS A 121 -6.88 10.22 11.14
CA CYS A 121 -7.22 9.73 9.82
C CYS A 121 -6.10 8.78 9.35
N PRO A 122 -6.39 7.48 9.13
CA PRO A 122 -5.40 6.55 8.61
C PRO A 122 -4.80 7.00 7.27
N PRO A 123 -3.54 6.63 6.97
CA PRO A 123 -2.85 7.14 5.79
C PRO A 123 -3.57 6.88 4.46
N HIS A 124 -3.99 5.64 4.18
CA HIS A 124 -4.77 5.33 2.98
C HIS A 124 -6.14 6.00 2.98
N LEU A 125 -6.83 6.06 4.13
CA LEU A 125 -8.11 6.76 4.22
C LEU A 125 -7.98 8.26 3.93
N SER A 126 -6.81 8.84 4.21
CA SER A 126 -6.51 10.23 3.90
C SER A 126 -6.15 10.46 2.42
N GLY A 127 -5.89 9.39 1.65
CA GLY A 127 -5.33 9.44 0.30
C GLY A 127 -3.85 9.84 0.25
N GLY A 128 -3.16 9.73 1.39
CA GLY A 128 -1.77 10.17 1.60
C GLY A 128 -0.74 9.03 1.64
N ALA A 129 -1.17 7.77 1.53
CA ALA A 129 -0.31 6.60 1.43
C ALA A 129 -0.51 5.90 0.08
N ILE A 130 0.47 5.09 -0.31
CA ILE A 130 0.50 4.35 -1.56
C ILE A 130 1.14 2.99 -1.33
N ASP A 131 0.49 1.93 -1.82
CA ASP A 131 1.04 0.59 -1.93
C ASP A 131 1.48 0.38 -3.38
N LEU A 132 2.75 0.02 -3.58
CA LEU A 132 3.35 -0.15 -4.89
C LEU A 132 4.45 -1.21 -4.87
N THR A 133 4.82 -1.66 -6.07
CA THR A 133 6.03 -2.46 -6.30
C THR A 133 6.85 -1.91 -7.46
N LEU A 134 8.03 -2.46 -7.66
CA LEU A 134 8.84 -2.22 -8.85
C LEU A 134 8.37 -3.11 -10.00
N CYS A 135 8.48 -2.60 -11.22
CA CYS A 135 8.17 -3.36 -12.43
C CYS A 135 9.15 -3.05 -13.55
N GLU A 136 9.25 -3.95 -14.52
CA GLU A 136 9.93 -3.70 -15.79
C GLU A 136 9.09 -2.75 -16.65
N VAL A 137 9.68 -1.67 -17.15
CA VAL A 137 8.98 -0.69 -18.01
C VAL A 137 8.51 -1.31 -19.32
N SER A 138 9.28 -2.25 -19.87
CA SER A 138 8.97 -2.87 -21.17
C SER A 138 7.74 -3.77 -21.15
N SER A 139 7.48 -4.42 -20.02
CA SER A 139 6.45 -5.46 -19.90
C SER A 139 5.35 -5.10 -18.90
N GLY A 140 5.57 -4.12 -18.02
CA GLY A 140 4.74 -3.86 -16.85
C GLY A 140 4.80 -4.98 -15.81
N LYS A 141 5.69 -5.97 -15.98
CA LYS A 141 5.79 -7.13 -15.11
C LYS A 141 6.41 -6.72 -13.77
N GLU A 142 5.76 -7.13 -12.70
CA GLU A 142 6.24 -6.99 -11.32
C GLU A 142 7.61 -7.66 -11.16
N LEU A 143 8.54 -6.97 -10.49
CA LEU A 143 9.77 -7.59 -10.01
C LEU A 143 9.46 -8.48 -8.81
N ASP A 144 10.15 -9.61 -8.71
CA ASP A 144 10.07 -10.47 -7.55
C ASP A 144 10.87 -9.85 -6.40
N LEU A 145 10.16 -9.28 -5.42
CA LEU A 145 10.74 -8.70 -4.21
C LEU A 145 10.63 -9.66 -2.99
N GLY A 146 10.32 -10.94 -3.23
CA GLY A 146 10.36 -12.00 -2.22
C GLY A 146 9.01 -12.41 -1.60
N THR A 147 7.98 -11.56 -1.74
CA THR A 147 6.59 -11.87 -1.31
C THR A 147 5.56 -11.32 -2.30
N ALA A 148 4.36 -11.90 -2.26
CA ALA A 148 3.22 -11.37 -2.99
C ALA A 148 2.63 -10.13 -2.30
N PHE A 149 1.71 -9.45 -3.01
CA PHE A 149 0.86 -8.40 -2.44
C PHE A 149 0.10 -8.92 -1.20
N ASP A 150 0.05 -8.10 -0.15
CA ASP A 150 -0.64 -8.38 1.12
C ASP A 150 -0.27 -9.73 1.79
N ASP A 151 0.98 -10.17 1.63
CA ASP A 151 1.49 -11.38 2.30
C ASP A 151 1.45 -11.23 3.84
N CYS A 152 0.53 -11.97 4.46
CA CYS A 152 0.36 -12.02 5.90
C CYS A 152 1.38 -12.97 6.56
N SER A 153 2.67 -12.72 6.35
CA SER A 153 3.78 -13.45 7.01
C SER A 153 4.94 -12.51 7.32
N GLU A 154 5.80 -12.93 8.24
CA GLU A 154 6.98 -12.17 8.63
C GLU A 154 7.94 -11.89 7.46
N ARG A 155 7.82 -12.65 6.36
CA ARG A 155 8.56 -12.41 5.11
C ARG A 155 8.29 -11.05 4.49
N ALA A 156 7.11 -10.47 4.74
CA ALA A 156 6.72 -9.17 4.22
C ALA A 156 7.34 -7.99 5.00
N ASN A 157 8.04 -8.27 6.12
CA ASN A 157 8.78 -7.23 6.83
C ASN A 157 9.95 -6.74 5.99
N ARG A 158 10.15 -5.42 5.98
CA ARG A 158 11.16 -4.74 5.15
C ARG A 158 12.57 -5.34 5.27
N ASP A 159 12.94 -5.80 6.45
CA ASP A 159 14.28 -6.28 6.79
C ASP A 159 14.39 -7.81 6.87
N TYR A 160 13.36 -8.55 6.46
CA TYR A 160 13.36 -10.01 6.57
C TYR A 160 14.52 -10.67 5.83
N PHE A 161 14.75 -10.28 4.57
CA PHE A 161 15.81 -10.87 3.75
C PHE A 161 17.21 -10.41 4.16
N ASP A 162 17.36 -9.16 4.63
CA ASP A 162 18.63 -8.65 5.17
C ASP A 162 19.06 -9.44 6.42
N GLN A 163 18.10 -9.82 7.27
CA GLN A 163 18.35 -10.63 8.46
C GLN A 163 18.76 -12.07 8.13
N LEU A 164 18.30 -12.62 7.01
CA LEU A 164 18.71 -13.95 6.55
C LEU A 164 20.17 -13.97 6.09
N ASP A 165 20.59 -12.95 5.33
CA ASP A 165 21.95 -12.85 4.81
C ASP A 165 22.98 -12.61 5.92
N SER A 166 22.60 -11.94 7.00
CA SER A 166 23.47 -11.74 8.17
C SER A 166 23.63 -12.98 9.06
N CYS A 167 22.87 -14.04 8.80
CA CYS A 167 22.99 -15.34 9.48
C CYS A 167 23.78 -16.38 8.65
N LEU A 168 24.26 -16.02 7.46
CA LEU A 168 25.15 -16.80 6.60
C LEU A 168 26.61 -16.36 6.75
#